data_AF-A0A6P4E3P8-F1
#
_entry.id   AF-A0A6P4E3P8-F1
#
_cell.length_a   1.000
_cell.length_b   1.000
_cell.length_c   1.000
_cell.angle_alpha   90.00
_cell.angle_beta   90.00
_cell.angle_gamma   90.00
#
_symmetry.space_group_name_H-M   'P 1'
#
loop_
_entity.id
_entity.type
_entity.pdbx_description
1 polymer ?
#
loop_
_entity_poly.entity_id
_entity_poly.type
_entity_poly.pdbx_seq_one_letter_code
_entity_poly.pdbx_strand_id
1 'polypeptide(L)'
;MAEKENANEKVLPLILNGKFFNPDGKCVLCVNKTIKFDDKSTGNLHKHLKRVHPSCYEAMKAKKAKTNMEVSKDNSKSFFGSLSSAQINQKVCDYIVAEMLPITYVEKKSFKEPLSAIGGRPVNIPSRKTIKSMFDKRR
;
A
#
# COMPACT_ATOMS: atom_id res chain seq x y z
N MET A 1 -14.89 -44.59 -12.71
CA MET A 1 -13.81 -43.78 -13.30
C MET A 1 -14.37 -42.38 -13.46
N ALA A 2 -14.26 -41.60 -12.39
CA ALA A 2 -13.40 -40.42 -12.30
C ALA A 2 -14.15 -39.15 -12.72
N GLU A 3 -15.01 -38.70 -11.81
CA GLU A 3 -15.32 -37.29 -11.62
C GLU A 3 -14.00 -36.55 -11.39
N LYS A 4 -13.73 -35.51 -12.17
CA LYS A 4 -12.79 -34.46 -11.81
C LYS A 4 -13.37 -33.11 -12.20
N GLU A 5 -14.08 -32.55 -11.24
CA GLU A 5 -14.09 -31.11 -10.99
C GLU A 5 -12.63 -30.62 -10.96
N ASN A 6 -12.31 -29.53 -11.67
CA ASN A 6 -11.15 -28.74 -11.31
C ASN A 6 -11.45 -27.26 -11.52
N ALA A 7 -11.88 -26.66 -10.41
CA ALA A 7 -11.89 -25.25 -10.16
C ALA A 7 -10.53 -24.63 -10.49
N ASN A 8 -10.52 -23.74 -11.48
CA ASN A 8 -9.57 -22.63 -11.45
C ASN A 8 -10.22 -21.45 -12.16
N GLU A 9 -11.20 -20.85 -11.47
CA GLU A 9 -11.39 -19.40 -11.52
C GLU A 9 -10.05 -18.76 -11.17
N LYS A 10 -9.17 -18.67 -12.16
CA LYS A 10 -8.02 -17.78 -12.08
C LYS A 10 -8.62 -16.39 -12.12
N VAL A 11 -8.88 -15.86 -10.93
CA VAL A 11 -9.11 -14.44 -10.68
C VAL A 11 -7.90 -13.73 -11.26
N LEU A 12 -8.01 -13.40 -12.55
CA LEU A 12 -6.99 -12.70 -13.29
C LEU A 12 -6.79 -11.37 -12.59
N PRO A 13 -5.53 -11.00 -12.28
CA PRO A 13 -5.27 -9.80 -11.51
C PRO A 13 -5.90 -8.62 -12.25
N LEU A 14 -6.76 -7.90 -11.52
CA LEU A 14 -7.49 -6.69 -11.88
C LEU A 14 -6.56 -5.52 -12.26
N ILE A 15 -5.63 -5.73 -13.20
CA ILE A 15 -4.62 -4.76 -13.59
C ILE A 15 -4.90 -4.31 -15.01
N LEU A 16 -6.02 -3.60 -15.16
CA LEU A 16 -6.23 -2.47 -16.08
C LEU A 16 -7.71 -2.05 -16.12
N ASN A 17 -8.39 -1.92 -14.97
CA ASN A 17 -9.74 -1.35 -14.87
C ASN A 17 -10.67 -1.71 -16.06
N GLY A 18 -10.68 -2.98 -16.46
CA GLY A 18 -11.62 -3.63 -17.39
C GLY A 18 -12.00 -2.93 -18.71
N LYS A 19 -11.24 -1.95 -19.23
CA LYS A 19 -11.75 -1.10 -20.34
C LYS A 19 -10.85 -0.95 -21.57
N PHE A 20 -9.59 -1.37 -21.54
CA PHE A 20 -8.66 -1.09 -22.64
C PHE A 20 -8.10 -2.32 -23.34
N PHE A 21 -8.00 -3.45 -22.65
CA PHE A 21 -7.45 -4.68 -23.19
C PHE A 21 -8.31 -5.88 -22.82
N ASN A 22 -8.42 -6.81 -23.76
CA ASN A 22 -8.98 -8.14 -23.52
C ASN A 22 -7.97 -9.02 -22.76
N PRO A 23 -8.43 -10.11 -22.10
CA PRO A 23 -7.54 -11.05 -21.41
C PRO A 23 -6.45 -11.63 -22.32
N ASP A 24 -6.70 -11.68 -23.64
CA ASP A 24 -5.72 -12.13 -24.64
C ASP A 24 -4.64 -11.09 -24.98
N GLY A 25 -4.62 -9.94 -24.30
CA GLY A 25 -3.67 -8.85 -24.56
C GLY A 25 -3.98 -8.04 -25.82
N LYS A 26 -5.17 -8.21 -26.40
CA LYS A 26 -5.65 -7.42 -27.54
C LYS A 26 -6.15 -6.07 -27.06
N CYS A 27 -5.64 -5.00 -27.68
CA CYS A 27 -6.14 -3.65 -27.43
C CYS A 27 -7.53 -3.49 -28.04
N VAL A 28 -8.49 -2.96 -27.28
CA VAL A 28 -9.86 -2.70 -27.76
C VAL A 28 -9.93 -1.43 -28.62
N LEU A 29 -8.96 -0.53 -28.46
CA LEU A 29 -8.87 0.75 -29.17
C LEU A 29 -8.11 0.66 -30.50
N CYS A 30 -7.36 -0.43 -30.72
CA CYS A 30 -6.63 -0.70 -31.95
C CYS A 30 -7.21 -1.94 -32.62
N VAL A 31 -7.49 -1.86 -33.92
CA VAL A 31 -8.12 -2.96 -34.65
C VAL A 31 -7.23 -4.21 -34.77
N ASN A 32 -5.89 -4.12 -34.60
CA ASN A 32 -5.00 -5.25 -34.91
C ASN A 32 -3.70 -5.36 -34.08
N LYS A 33 -3.65 -4.90 -32.83
CA LYS A 33 -2.45 -5.08 -31.99
C LYS A 33 -2.71 -5.94 -30.75
N THR A 34 -2.17 -7.17 -30.80
CA THR A 34 -1.99 -8.05 -29.65
C THR A 34 -0.64 -7.74 -29.00
N ILE A 35 -0.64 -7.48 -27.69
CA ILE A 35 0.55 -7.13 -26.94
C ILE A 35 0.88 -8.28 -26.01
N LYS A 36 2.11 -8.78 -26.10
CA LYS A 36 2.62 -9.76 -25.15
C LYS A 36 2.79 -9.11 -23.78
N PHE A 37 2.17 -9.68 -22.77
CA PHE A 37 2.34 -9.31 -21.38
C PHE A 37 2.53 -10.58 -20.54
N ASP A 38 3.11 -10.41 -19.36
CA ASP A 38 3.25 -11.46 -18.37
C ASP A 38 2.19 -11.21 -17.29
N ASP A 39 1.65 -12.25 -16.67
CA ASP A 39 0.67 -12.14 -15.58
C ASP A 39 1.16 -11.23 -14.45
N LYS A 40 2.49 -11.13 -14.27
CA LYS A 40 3.13 -10.29 -13.25
C LYS A 40 3.64 -8.95 -13.78
N SER A 41 3.56 -8.69 -15.09
CA SER A 41 4.11 -7.47 -15.70
C SER A 41 3.21 -6.87 -16.77
N THR A 42 2.67 -5.69 -16.47
CA THR A 42 1.83 -4.90 -17.39
C THR A 42 2.58 -3.73 -18.05
N GLY A 43 3.91 -3.74 -18.00
CA GLY A 43 4.75 -2.65 -18.52
C GLY A 43 4.59 -2.42 -20.02
N ASN A 44 4.41 -3.50 -20.79
CA ASN A 44 4.21 -3.42 -22.23
C ASN A 44 2.85 -2.79 -22.60
N LEU A 45 1.80 -3.11 -21.85
CA LEU A 45 0.47 -2.53 -22.01
C LEU A 45 0.48 -1.02 -21.71
N HIS A 46 1.16 -0.62 -20.64
CA HIS A 46 1.35 0.81 -20.30
C HIS A 46 2.14 1.55 -21.38
N LYS A 47 3.23 0.95 -21.90
CA LYS A 47 4.03 1.55 -22.99
C LYS A 47 3.20 1.71 -24.27
N HIS A 48 2.35 0.74 -24.60
CA HIS A 48 1.46 0.84 -25.75
C HIS A 48 0.44 1.97 -25.58
N LEU A 49 -0.26 2.03 -24.44
CA LEU A 49 -1.20 3.11 -24.16
C LEU A 49 -0.52 4.48 -24.27
N LYS A 50 0.66 4.65 -23.66
CA LYS A 50 1.38 5.93 -23.69
C LYS A 50 1.77 6.37 -25.11
N ARG A 51 2.14 5.43 -25.97
CA ARG A 51 2.64 5.73 -27.33
C ARG A 51 1.54 5.83 -28.38
N VAL A 52 0.51 4.97 -28.28
CA VAL A 52 -0.52 4.81 -29.32
C VAL A 52 -1.83 5.50 -28.92
N HIS A 53 -2.13 5.56 -27.62
CA HIS A 53 -3.35 6.16 -27.09
C HIS A 53 -3.05 7.17 -25.97
N PRO A 54 -2.30 8.26 -26.26
CA PRO A 54 -1.87 9.22 -25.24
C PRO A 54 -3.06 9.85 -24.52
N SER A 55 -4.16 10.13 -25.22
CA SER A 55 -5.40 10.65 -24.63
C SER A 55 -6.01 9.71 -23.57
N CYS A 56 -6.05 8.41 -23.85
CA CYS A 56 -6.54 7.40 -22.91
C CYS A 56 -5.57 7.21 -21.73
N TYR A 57 -4.27 7.29 -21.98
CA TYR A 57 -3.24 7.20 -20.94
C TYR A 57 -3.34 8.37 -19.95
N GLU A 58 -3.50 9.61 -20.44
CA GLU A 58 -3.69 10.78 -19.57
C GLU A 58 -5.01 10.74 -18.82
N ALA A 59 -6.11 10.29 -19.45
CA ALA A 59 -7.38 10.08 -18.77
C ALA A 59 -7.28 9.03 -17.63
N MET A 60 -6.52 7.96 -17.85
CA MET A 60 -6.23 6.95 -16.82
C MET A 60 -5.41 7.52 -15.66
N LYS A 61 -4.37 8.32 -15.99
CA LYS A 61 -3.53 8.99 -15.00
C LYS A 61 -4.32 10.01 -14.18
N ALA A 62 -5.19 10.79 -14.81
CA ALA A 62 -6.09 11.73 -14.15
C ALA A 62 -7.12 11.03 -13.26
N LYS A 63 -7.65 9.87 -13.68
CA LYS A 63 -8.54 9.06 -12.83
C LYS A 63 -7.82 8.47 -11.62
N LYS A 64 -6.58 7.98 -11.77
CA LYS A 64 -5.75 7.56 -10.63
C LYS A 64 -5.49 8.70 -9.63
N ALA A 65 -5.36 9.93 -10.11
CA ALA A 65 -5.23 11.10 -9.24
C ALA A 65 -6.53 11.42 -8.50
N LYS A 66 -7.69 11.28 -9.14
CA LYS A 66 -9.00 11.51 -8.51
C LYS A 66 -9.40 10.42 -7.50
N THR A 67 -9.11 9.15 -7.78
CA THR A 67 -9.33 8.05 -6.81
C THR A 67 -8.37 8.12 -5.61
N ASN A 68 -7.30 8.92 -5.65
CA ASN A 68 -6.43 9.17 -4.50
C ASN A 68 -6.98 10.26 -3.54
N MET A 69 -8.08 10.95 -3.87
CA MET A 69 -8.68 11.92 -2.94
C MET A 69 -9.66 11.28 -1.95
N GLU A 70 -10.16 10.07 -2.22
CA GLU A 70 -11.29 9.50 -1.45
C GLU A 70 -10.96 8.18 -0.72
N VAL A 71 -9.75 7.63 -0.89
CA VAL A 71 -9.30 6.47 -0.11
C VAL A 71 -8.47 6.97 1.07
N SER A 72 -9.11 6.92 2.24
CA SER A 72 -8.54 7.10 3.56
C SER A 72 -7.12 6.53 3.70
N LYS A 73 -6.26 7.39 4.25
CA LYS A 73 -5.04 7.14 5.03
C LYS A 73 -4.82 5.70 5.52
N ASP A 74 -4.35 4.79 4.68
CA ASP A 74 -3.67 3.58 5.16
C ASP A 74 -2.44 3.24 4.30
N ASN A 75 -1.31 3.78 4.76
CA ASN A 75 0.03 3.17 4.79
C ASN A 75 0.44 2.18 3.69
N SER A 76 0.40 2.57 2.43
CA SER A 76 1.23 1.93 1.38
C SER A 76 2.30 2.90 0.87
N LYS A 77 3.22 3.35 1.73
CA LYS A 77 4.46 4.02 1.31
C LYS A 77 5.66 3.48 2.07
N SER A 78 6.47 2.69 1.35
CA SER A 78 7.82 2.19 1.65
C SER A 78 7.99 1.29 2.88
N PHE A 79 8.48 0.06 2.65
CA PHE A 79 8.90 -0.90 3.67
C PHE A 79 10.00 -0.34 4.62
N PHE A 80 10.70 0.72 4.20
CA PHE A 80 11.65 1.50 5.01
C PHE A 80 11.41 3.01 4.84
N GLY A 81 10.15 3.42 4.76
CA GLY A 81 9.82 4.84 4.81
C GLY A 81 10.18 5.43 6.16
N SER A 82 10.87 6.56 6.18
CA SER A 82 11.06 7.31 7.42
C SER A 82 9.68 7.71 7.95
N LEU A 83 9.23 7.04 9.02
CA LEU A 83 8.02 7.45 9.73
C LEU A 83 8.25 8.81 10.37
N SER A 84 7.25 9.67 10.31
CA SER A 84 7.26 10.91 11.09
C SER A 84 7.16 10.58 12.58
N SER A 85 7.68 11.47 13.43
CA SER A 85 7.57 11.34 14.89
C SER A 85 6.11 11.20 15.35
N ALA A 86 5.17 11.89 14.71
CA ALA A 86 3.74 11.77 15.00
C ALA A 86 3.20 10.35 14.72
N GLN A 87 3.62 9.73 13.62
CA GLN A 87 3.22 8.35 13.29
C GLN A 87 3.82 7.35 14.28
N ILE A 88 5.08 7.54 14.69
CA ILE A 88 5.75 6.71 15.69
C ILE A 88 5.01 6.82 17.03
N ASN A 89 4.72 8.05 17.47
CA ASN A 89 3.98 8.31 18.70
C ASN A 89 2.61 7.63 18.69
N GLN A 90 1.91 7.70 17.56
CA GLN A 90 0.61 7.05 17.39
C GLN A 90 0.73 5.53 17.47
N LYS A 91 1.67 4.92 16.76
CA LYS A 91 1.87 3.45 16.78
C LYS A 91 2.30 2.94 18.16
N VAL A 92 3.16 3.68 18.86
CA VAL A 92 3.54 3.34 20.24
C VAL A 92 2.34 3.48 21.18
N CYS A 93 1.53 4.52 21.04
CA CYS A 93 0.31 4.70 21.81
C CYS A 93 -0.68 3.54 21.58
N ASP A 94 -0.88 3.15 20.32
CA ASP A 94 -1.82 2.09 19.96
C ASP A 94 -1.33 0.72 20.48
N TYR A 95 -0.02 0.46 20.44
CA TYR A 95 0.59 -0.73 21.05
C TYR A 95 0.36 -0.80 22.57
N ILE A 96 0.56 0.30 23.30
CA ILE A 96 0.34 0.35 24.75
C ILE A 96 -1.12 0.04 25.10
N VAL A 97 -2.06 0.58 24.32
CA VAL A 97 -3.49 0.31 24.50
C VAL A 97 -3.83 -1.14 24.18
N ALA A 98 -3.35 -1.66 23.05
CA ALA A 98 -3.64 -3.03 22.62
C ALA A 98 -3.12 -4.08 23.60
N GLU A 99 -1.89 -3.90 24.11
CA GLU A 99 -1.25 -4.82 25.05
C GLU A 99 -1.54 -4.48 26.52
N MET A 100 -2.40 -3.48 26.78
CA MET A 100 -2.79 -3.03 28.12
C MET A 100 -1.58 -2.75 29.04
N LEU A 101 -0.54 -2.15 28.47
CA LEU A 101 0.72 -1.92 29.17
C LEU A 101 0.67 -0.62 30.00
N PRO A 102 1.40 -0.55 31.12
CA PRO A 102 1.54 0.70 31.86
C PRO A 102 2.28 1.74 31.01
N ILE A 103 1.88 3.02 31.09
CA ILE A 103 2.48 4.10 30.29
C ILE A 103 3.98 4.26 30.54
N THR A 104 4.47 3.86 31.73
CA THR A 104 5.91 3.84 32.07
C THR A 104 6.72 2.83 31.23
N TYR A 105 6.07 1.90 30.54
CA TYR A 105 6.72 0.85 29.76
C TYR A 105 7.62 1.41 28.65
N VAL A 106 7.23 2.54 28.03
CA VAL A 106 8.04 3.18 26.96
C VAL A 106 9.39 3.70 27.43
N GLU A 107 9.58 3.85 28.75
CA GLU A 107 10.83 4.33 29.34
C GLU A 107 11.81 3.19 29.64
N LYS A 108 11.34 1.94 29.61
CA LYS A 108 12.18 0.77 29.89
C LYS A 108 13.21 0.56 28.78
N LYS A 109 14.42 0.19 29.18
CA LYS A 109 15.53 -0.10 28.26
C LYS A 109 15.18 -1.20 27.25
N SER A 110 14.52 -2.26 27.71
CA SER A 110 14.03 -3.38 26.89
C SER A 110 13.05 -2.96 25.79
N PHE A 111 12.34 -1.84 25.96
CA PHE A 111 11.47 -1.28 24.92
C PHE A 111 12.27 -0.43 23.92
N LYS A 112 13.23 0.37 24.41
CA LYS A 112 13.99 1.33 23.59
C LYS A 112 15.08 0.69 22.74
N GLU A 113 15.77 -0.33 23.25
CA GLU A 113 16.89 -0.98 22.56
C GLU A 113 16.49 -1.59 21.21
N PRO A 114 15.43 -2.43 21.11
CA PRO A 114 15.02 -3.00 19.83
C PRO A 114 14.65 -1.91 18.82
N LEU A 115 13.88 -0.90 19.25
CA LEU A 115 13.44 0.19 18.39
C LEU A 115 14.60 1.06 17.88
N SER A 116 15.67 1.18 18.68
CA SER A 116 16.88 1.90 18.28
C SER A 116 17.73 1.10 17.29
N ALA A 117 17.70 -0.23 17.37
CA ALA A 117 18.45 -1.11 16.48
C ALA A 117 17.81 -1.27 15.09
N ILE A 118 16.47 -1.24 15.01
CA ILE A 118 15.74 -1.54 13.76
C ILE A 118 15.85 -0.42 12.70
N GLY A 119 16.16 0.82 13.09
CA GLY A 119 16.05 1.97 12.19
C GLY A 119 17.34 2.44 11.50
N GLY A 120 18.52 1.95 11.91
CA GLY A 120 19.82 2.51 11.49
C GLY A 120 20.02 4.00 11.78
N ARG A 121 19.03 4.65 12.40
CA ARG A 121 18.93 6.05 12.77
C ARG A 121 18.34 6.10 14.18
N PRO A 122 18.71 7.12 14.99
CA PRO A 122 18.12 7.31 16.29
C PRO A 122 16.62 7.58 16.14
N VAL A 123 15.79 6.60 16.51
CA VAL A 123 14.34 6.73 16.56
C VAL A 123 13.98 7.55 17.80
N ASN A 124 13.27 8.67 17.60
CA ASN A 124 12.79 9.48 18.73
C ASN A 124 11.54 8.82 19.33
N ILE A 125 11.76 8.00 20.36
CA ILE A 125 10.71 7.27 21.05
C ILE A 125 9.95 8.23 21.99
N PRO A 126 8.61 8.24 21.98
CA PRO A 126 7.82 9.13 22.82
C PRO A 126 8.10 8.92 24.31
N SER A 127 8.15 10.03 25.04
CA SER A 127 8.24 10.00 26.51
C SER A 127 6.90 9.60 27.14
N ARG A 128 6.95 9.16 28.39
CA ARG A 128 5.74 8.91 29.19
C ARG A 128 4.80 10.12 29.22
N LYS A 129 5.35 11.33 29.31
CA LYS A 129 4.56 12.59 29.30
C LYS A 129 3.83 12.78 27.97
N THR A 130 4.52 12.48 26.86
CA THR A 130 3.95 12.56 25.51
C THR A 130 2.77 11.59 25.38
N ILE A 131 2.96 10.32 25.77
CA ILE A 131 1.88 9.33 25.71
C ILE A 131 0.72 9.72 26.63
N LYS A 132 1.00 10.16 27.87
CA LYS A 132 -0.04 10.62 28.79
C LYS A 132 -0.88 11.75 28.19
N SER A 133 -0.23 12.77 27.61
CA SER A 133 -0.93 13.86 26.92
C SER A 133 -1.78 13.37 25.74
N MET A 134 -1.36 12.33 25.02
CA MET A 134 -2.14 11.74 23.94
C MET A 134 -3.39 11.00 24.45
N PHE A 135 -3.28 10.31 25.59
CA PHE A 135 -4.43 9.68 26.24
C PHE A 135 -5.43 10.72 26.75
N ASP A 136 -4.93 11.76 27.42
CA ASP A 136 -5.78 12.84 27.96
C ASP A 136 -6.55 13.58 26.85
N LYS A 137 -6.00 13.66 25.63
CA LYS A 137 -6.66 14.24 24.45
C LYS A 137 -7.71 13.35 23.79
N ARG A 138 -7.69 12.04 24.06
CA ARG A 138 -8.67 11.07 23.53
C ARG A 138 -9.87 10.89 24.46
N ARG A 139 -9.79 11.43 25.68
CA ARG A 139 -10.84 11.40 26.69
C ARG A 139 -11.73 12.62 26.57
#